data_AF-A9BVT2-F1
#
_entry.id   AF-A9BVT2-F1
#
_cell.length_a   1.000
_cell.length_b   1.000
_cell.length_c   1.000
_cell.angle_alpha   90.00
_cell.angle_beta   90.00
_cell.angle_gamma   90.00
#
_symmetry.space_group_name_H-M   'P 1'
#
loop_
_entity.id
_entity.type
_entity.pdbx_description
1 polymer ?
#
loop_
_entity_poly.entity_id
_entity_poly.type
_entity_poly.pdbx_seq_one_letter_code
_entity_poly.pdbx_strand_id
1 'polypeptide(L)'
;MKNPWIRPLQLCIGAAVLGMAGLATAQPAPGPDGMPPPPPAAEKAKPHHHHKKHAEPKGQGKRGYDRRDPAQHEAAAVQEQSRRGGVQSGDHFQRNALARCDVFKNEGDRRSCVERVKDGQVSGSVEGGGVLREYTEQVPVRQ
;
A
#
# COMPACT_ATOMS: atom_id res chain seq x y z
N MET A 1 21.62 46.60 -38.42
CA MET A 1 22.51 46.21 -37.31
C MET A 1 22.06 46.89 -36.03
N LYS A 2 21.30 46.21 -35.18
CA LYS A 2 20.98 46.62 -33.80
C LYS A 2 20.92 45.33 -32.97
N ASN A 3 21.89 45.17 -32.07
CA ASN A 3 22.25 43.89 -31.44
C ASN A 3 21.23 43.42 -30.39
N PRO A 4 20.74 42.17 -30.48
CA PRO A 4 19.86 41.56 -29.50
C PRO A 4 20.63 40.56 -28.63
N TRP A 5 21.36 41.03 -27.62
CA TRP A 5 21.92 40.14 -26.62
C TRP A 5 22.15 40.93 -25.35
N ILE A 6 21.31 40.65 -24.35
CA ILE A 6 21.46 40.82 -22.90
C ILE A 6 20.04 41.06 -22.35
N ARG A 7 19.37 39.95 -21.99
CA ARG A 7 18.34 39.88 -20.94
C ARG A 7 18.87 40.66 -19.71
N PRO A 8 18.11 41.35 -18.83
CA PRO A 8 16.81 40.93 -18.29
C PRO A 8 15.90 42.06 -17.69
N LEU A 9 14.58 42.03 -17.87
CA LEU A 9 13.64 42.77 -17.01
C LEU A 9 12.38 41.89 -16.96
N GLN A 10 12.18 40.98 -16.01
CA GLN A 10 11.71 41.28 -14.64
C GLN A 10 10.67 42.41 -14.64
N LEU A 11 9.51 42.12 -14.05
CA LEU A 11 8.32 42.97 -13.87
C LEU A 11 7.39 43.13 -15.08
N CYS A 12 6.35 42.29 -15.12
CA CYS A 12 4.98 42.78 -15.13
C CYS A 12 4.12 41.84 -14.28
N ILE A 13 3.79 42.33 -13.09
CA ILE A 13 2.87 41.76 -12.11
C ILE A 13 1.44 42.03 -12.61
N GLY A 14 0.55 41.06 -12.41
CA GLY A 14 -0.79 41.35 -11.89
C GLY A 14 -1.98 41.37 -12.85
N ALA A 15 -2.93 40.47 -12.53
CA ALA A 15 -4.37 40.66 -12.60
C ALA A 15 -5.07 40.66 -13.98
N ALA A 16 -5.71 39.52 -14.30
CA ALA A 16 -7.04 39.52 -14.90
C ALA A 16 -7.84 38.33 -14.37
N VAL A 17 -8.70 38.61 -13.38
CA VAL A 17 -9.73 37.70 -12.88
C VAL A 17 -11.07 38.17 -13.45
N LEU A 18 -11.88 37.20 -13.89
CA LEU A 18 -13.34 37.14 -14.00
C LEU A 18 -13.90 36.81 -15.41
N GLY A 19 -14.47 35.61 -15.49
CA GLY A 19 -15.85 35.45 -15.96
C GLY A 19 -16.07 34.77 -17.31
N MET A 20 -16.16 33.43 -17.33
CA MET A 20 -17.25 32.75 -18.05
C MET A 20 -17.65 31.47 -17.30
N ALA A 21 -18.94 31.40 -16.99
CA ALA A 21 -19.61 30.27 -16.39
C ALA A 21 -20.09 29.29 -17.47
N GLY A 22 -20.15 28.00 -17.11
CA GLY A 22 -21.05 27.04 -17.75
C GLY A 22 -20.38 25.96 -18.60
N LEU A 23 -19.99 24.87 -17.95
CA LEU A 23 -20.28 23.47 -18.33
C LEU A 23 -19.86 22.59 -17.14
N ALA A 24 -20.86 22.09 -16.41
CA ALA A 24 -20.66 21.29 -15.21
C ALA A 24 -20.12 19.90 -15.57
N THR A 25 -18.80 19.73 -15.52
CA THR A 25 -18.20 18.42 -15.26
C THR A 25 -17.91 18.35 -13.76
N ALA A 26 -18.51 17.37 -13.07
CA ALA A 26 -18.30 17.16 -11.64
C ALA A 26 -16.88 16.64 -11.42
N GLN A 27 -15.92 17.55 -11.24
CA GLN A 27 -14.59 17.22 -10.73
C GLN A 27 -14.63 17.34 -9.20
N PRO A 28 -14.36 16.27 -8.44
CA PRO A 28 -14.29 16.35 -6.99
C PRO A 28 -13.09 17.22 -6.60
N ALA A 29 -13.34 18.22 -5.75
CA ALA A 29 -12.31 19.10 -5.23
C ALA A 29 -11.28 18.31 -4.39
N PRO A 30 -9.97 18.60 -4.51
CA PRO A 30 -8.98 18.04 -3.61
C PRO A 30 -9.11 18.70 -2.23
N GLY A 31 -9.48 17.91 -1.22
CA GLY A 31 -9.39 18.33 0.17
C GLY A 31 -7.92 18.49 0.60
N PRO A 32 -7.63 19.31 1.63
CA PRO A 32 -6.32 19.32 2.23
C PRO A 32 -6.08 17.96 2.91
N ASP A 33 -4.85 17.49 2.83
CA ASP A 33 -4.37 16.17 3.28
C ASP A 33 -4.67 15.04 2.28
N GLY A 34 -3.61 14.58 1.61
CA GLY A 34 -3.59 13.50 0.61
C GLY A 34 -3.91 12.11 1.16
N MET A 35 -4.99 12.01 1.93
CA MET A 35 -5.58 10.74 2.33
C MET A 35 -6.37 10.20 1.14
N PRO A 36 -6.21 8.92 0.76
CA PRO A 36 -7.11 8.30 -0.21
C PRO A 36 -8.54 8.41 0.32
N PRO A 37 -9.55 8.63 -0.57
CA PRO A 37 -10.93 8.72 -0.14
C PRO A 37 -11.30 7.45 0.65
N PRO A 38 -12.14 7.58 1.70
CA PRO A 38 -12.66 6.39 2.38
C PRO A 38 -13.32 5.49 1.32
N PRO A 39 -13.19 4.16 1.42
CA PRO A 39 -13.96 3.27 0.57
C PRO A 39 -15.44 3.64 0.72
N PRO A 40 -16.25 3.56 -0.35
CA PRO A 40 -17.67 3.83 -0.25
C PRO A 40 -18.23 2.99 0.90
N ALA A 41 -18.95 3.63 1.82
CA ALA A 41 -19.58 2.95 2.94
C ALA A 41 -20.31 1.73 2.39
N ALA A 42 -19.94 0.54 2.88
CA ALA A 42 -20.54 -0.69 2.44
C ALA A 42 -22.05 -0.60 2.71
N GLU A 43 -22.81 -0.33 1.65
CA GLU A 43 -24.25 -0.48 1.67
C GLU A 43 -24.51 -1.94 2.10
N LYS A 44 -25.23 -2.12 3.20
CA LYS A 44 -25.50 -3.45 3.75
C LYS A 44 -26.27 -4.27 2.71
N ALA A 45 -25.56 -5.08 1.94
CA ALA A 45 -26.17 -6.06 1.06
C ALA A 45 -26.96 -7.04 1.92
N LYS A 46 -28.30 -7.06 1.76
CA LYS A 46 -29.18 -8.02 2.42
C LYS A 46 -28.75 -9.45 2.01
N PRO A 47 -28.68 -10.41 2.95
CA PRO A 47 -28.33 -11.78 2.61
C PRO A 47 -29.50 -12.43 1.86
N HIS A 48 -29.31 -12.67 0.56
CA HIS A 48 -30.21 -13.53 -0.22
C HIS A 48 -29.80 -14.99 0.02
N HIS A 49 -30.42 -15.64 1.01
CA HIS A 49 -30.29 -17.09 1.19
C HIS A 49 -31.11 -17.83 0.13
N HIS A 50 -30.47 -18.15 -1.00
CA HIS A 50 -31.01 -19.12 -1.94
C HIS A 50 -30.53 -20.52 -1.53
N HIS A 51 -31.39 -21.30 -0.87
CA HIS A 51 -31.19 -22.74 -0.70
C HIS A 51 -31.35 -23.43 -2.06
N LYS A 52 -30.28 -23.47 -2.85
CA LYS A 52 -30.21 -24.31 -4.05
C LYS A 52 -29.77 -25.70 -3.61
N LYS A 53 -30.67 -26.68 -3.73
CA LYS A 53 -30.35 -28.10 -3.51
C LYS A 53 -29.14 -28.47 -4.36
N HIS A 54 -28.10 -29.02 -3.74
CA HIS A 54 -26.89 -29.48 -4.43
C HIS A 54 -27.26 -30.67 -5.32
N ALA A 55 -27.47 -30.44 -6.62
CA ALA A 55 -27.30 -31.49 -7.60
C ALA A 55 -25.80 -31.77 -7.70
N GLU A 56 -25.41 -33.00 -7.38
CA GLU A 56 -24.02 -33.45 -7.52
C GLU A 56 -23.56 -33.25 -8.96
N PRO A 57 -22.52 -32.44 -9.24
CA PRO A 57 -21.96 -32.35 -10.57
C PRO A 57 -21.19 -33.64 -10.87
N LYS A 58 -21.85 -34.58 -11.54
CA LYS A 58 -21.20 -35.67 -12.28
C LYS A 58 -20.41 -35.05 -13.43
N GLY A 59 -19.15 -34.75 -13.17
CA GLY A 59 -18.23 -34.20 -14.15
C GLY A 59 -16.92 -33.84 -13.48
N GLN A 60 -16.06 -34.84 -13.28
CA GLN A 60 -14.65 -34.63 -12.97
C GLN A 60 -13.96 -34.04 -14.20
N GLY A 61 -14.31 -32.81 -14.54
CA GLY A 61 -13.46 -31.97 -15.35
C GLY A 61 -12.23 -31.67 -14.51
N LYS A 62 -11.12 -32.34 -14.82
CA LYS A 62 -9.78 -31.96 -14.38
C LYS A 62 -9.59 -30.49 -14.78
N ARG A 63 -9.98 -29.55 -13.90
CA ARG A 63 -9.50 -28.18 -14.00
C ARG A 63 -8.00 -28.32 -13.87
N GLY A 64 -7.29 -28.13 -14.98
CA GLY A 64 -5.84 -28.26 -15.04
C GLY A 64 -5.24 -27.23 -14.10
N TYR A 65 -5.07 -27.61 -12.83
CA TYR A 65 -4.02 -27.07 -12.01
C TYR A 65 -2.76 -27.47 -12.76
N ASP A 66 -2.26 -26.54 -13.57
CA ASP A 66 -0.96 -26.66 -14.17
C ASP A 66 -0.02 -27.09 -13.06
N ARG A 67 0.68 -28.20 -13.27
CA ARG A 67 1.53 -28.84 -12.27
C ARG A 67 2.83 -28.05 -12.11
N ARG A 68 2.71 -26.74 -12.00
CA ARG A 68 3.78 -25.84 -11.64
C ARG A 68 4.00 -26.03 -10.14
N ASP A 69 5.26 -26.20 -9.79
CA ASP A 69 5.71 -26.14 -8.40
C ASP A 69 5.12 -24.87 -7.74
N PRO A 70 4.52 -24.95 -6.55
CA PRO A 70 3.91 -23.79 -5.88
C PRO A 70 4.81 -22.55 -5.89
N ALA A 71 6.13 -22.72 -5.72
CA ALA A 71 7.07 -21.61 -5.78
C ALA A 71 7.08 -20.91 -7.17
N GLN A 72 7.00 -21.68 -8.26
CA GLN A 72 6.91 -21.15 -9.62
C GLN A 72 5.58 -20.44 -9.88
N HIS A 73 4.49 -20.98 -9.32
CA HIS A 73 3.17 -20.36 -9.42
C HIS A 73 3.14 -19.00 -8.71
N GLU A 74 3.65 -18.92 -7.48
CA GLU A 74 3.73 -17.67 -6.73
C GLU A 74 4.68 -16.67 -7.39
N ALA A 75 5.84 -17.11 -7.90
CA ALA A 75 6.76 -16.24 -8.63
C ALA A 75 6.11 -15.64 -9.88
N ALA A 76 5.35 -16.43 -10.65
CA ALA A 76 4.61 -15.94 -11.82
C ALA A 76 3.50 -14.96 -11.42
N ALA A 77 2.80 -15.22 -10.31
CA ALA A 77 1.79 -14.30 -9.78
C ALA A 77 2.41 -12.94 -9.38
N VAL A 78 3.55 -12.95 -8.68
CA VAL A 78 4.29 -11.72 -8.31
C VAL A 78 4.78 -10.98 -9.55
N GLN A 79 5.26 -11.68 -10.57
CA GLN A 79 5.72 -11.07 -11.82
C GLN A 79 4.56 -10.38 -12.56
N GLU A 80 3.40 -11.04 -12.67
CA GLU A 80 2.23 -10.47 -13.31
C GLU A 80 1.69 -9.26 -12.54
N GLN A 81 1.64 -9.32 -11.20
CA GLN A 81 1.27 -8.17 -10.38
C GLN A 81 2.28 -7.03 -10.51
N SER A 82 3.57 -7.34 -10.61
CA SER A 82 4.62 -6.33 -10.86
C SER A 82 4.39 -5.62 -12.18
N ARG A 83 4.06 -6.35 -13.26
CA ARG A 83 3.72 -5.77 -14.57
C ARG A 83 2.48 -4.88 -14.52
N ARG A 84 1.49 -5.24 -13.70
CA ARG A 84 0.25 -4.47 -13.49
C ARG A 84 0.43 -3.28 -12.54
N GLY A 85 1.62 -3.09 -11.97
CA GLY A 85 1.89 -2.05 -10.96
C GLY A 85 1.24 -2.33 -9.61
N GLY A 86 0.79 -3.57 -9.36
CA GLY A 86 0.19 -3.99 -8.09
C GLY A 86 1.21 -4.32 -7.00
N VAL A 87 2.50 -4.42 -7.33
CA VAL A 87 3.58 -4.64 -6.36
C VAL A 87 4.11 -3.29 -5.90
N GLN A 88 3.91 -2.99 -4.62
CA GLN A 88 4.35 -1.76 -3.98
C GLN A 88 5.88 -1.72 -3.83
N SER A 89 6.47 -0.52 -3.77
CA SER A 89 7.93 -0.36 -3.61
C SER A 89 8.39 -0.64 -2.17
N GLY A 90 9.70 -0.88 -2.01
CA GLY A 90 10.38 -1.10 -0.73
C GLY A 90 10.04 -0.09 0.36
N ASP A 91 9.90 1.19 -0.01
CA ASP A 91 9.64 2.29 0.93
C ASP A 91 8.25 2.20 1.57
N HIS A 92 7.26 1.65 0.87
CA HIS A 92 5.94 1.41 1.45
C HIS A 92 5.99 0.27 2.47
N PHE A 93 6.75 -0.79 2.19
CA PHE A 93 6.92 -1.90 3.13
C PHE A 93 7.61 -1.45 4.41
N GLN A 94 8.68 -0.67 4.32
CA GLN A 94 9.39 -0.20 5.50
C GLN A 94 8.55 0.74 6.36
N ARG A 95 7.81 1.68 5.74
CA ARG A 95 6.89 2.56 6.48
C ARG A 95 5.80 1.76 7.18
N ASN A 96 5.17 0.81 6.49
CA ASN A 96 4.15 -0.05 7.10
C ASN A 96 4.72 -0.90 8.23
N ALA A 97 5.93 -1.43 8.08
CA ALA A 97 6.59 -2.21 9.13
C ALA A 97 6.82 -1.39 10.40
N LEU A 98 7.25 -0.13 10.26
CA LEU A 98 7.44 0.77 11.39
C LEU A 98 6.13 1.24 12.03
N ALA A 99 5.09 1.50 11.21
CA ALA A 99 3.77 1.87 11.72
C ALA A 99 3.16 0.80 12.64
N ARG A 100 3.51 -0.47 12.45
CA ARG A 100 3.08 -1.56 13.36
C ARG A 100 3.59 -1.40 14.79
N CYS A 101 4.68 -0.66 15.00
CA CYS A 101 5.21 -0.39 16.34
C CYS A 101 4.40 0.64 17.12
N ASP A 102 3.48 1.38 16.49
CA ASP A 102 2.67 2.42 17.16
C ASP A 102 1.60 1.86 18.12
N VAL A 103 1.43 0.54 18.15
CA VAL A 103 0.59 -0.16 19.15
C VAL A 103 1.15 0.01 20.57
N PHE A 104 2.47 0.09 20.71
CA PHE A 104 3.13 0.19 22.01
C PHE A 104 2.97 1.58 22.61
N LYS A 105 2.47 1.64 23.85
CA LYS A 105 2.22 2.90 24.57
C LYS A 105 3.41 3.34 25.42
N ASN A 106 4.25 2.40 25.82
CA ASN A 106 5.52 2.68 26.48
C ASN A 106 6.59 2.97 25.42
N GLU A 107 7.37 4.03 25.63
CA GLU A 107 8.48 4.41 24.75
C GLU A 107 9.55 3.33 24.66
N GLY A 108 9.82 2.62 25.76
CA GLY A 108 10.76 1.49 25.80
C GLY A 108 10.37 0.41 24.81
N ASP A 109 9.15 -0.13 24.93
CA ASP A 109 8.66 -1.21 24.07
C ASP A 109 8.56 -0.79 22.60
N ARG A 110 8.15 0.47 22.35
CA ARG A 110 8.12 1.04 20.99
C ARG A 110 9.53 1.07 20.39
N ARG A 111 10.52 1.54 21.14
CA ARG A 111 11.93 1.55 20.72
C ARG A 111 12.39 0.13 20.40
N SER A 112 12.21 -0.83 21.30
CA SER A 112 12.64 -2.22 21.08
C SER A 112 11.96 -2.86 19.86
N CYS A 113 10.68 -2.52 19.60
CA CYS A 113 9.99 -2.94 18.37
C CYS A 113 10.66 -2.38 17.11
N VAL A 114 10.96 -1.07 17.09
CA VAL A 114 11.59 -0.40 15.95
C VAL A 114 12.97 -0.97 15.68
N GLU A 115 13.78 -1.19 16.73
CA GLU A 115 15.10 -1.83 16.61
C GLU A 115 14.99 -3.24 16.03
N ARG A 116 14.03 -4.05 16.49
CA ARG A 116 13.78 -5.37 15.89
C ARG A 116 13.37 -5.31 14.42
N VAL A 117 12.62 -4.29 14.02
CA VAL A 117 12.18 -4.12 12.62
C VAL A 117 13.32 -3.67 11.72
N LYS A 118 14.19 -2.77 12.19
CA LYS A 118 15.30 -2.21 11.41
C LYS A 118 16.53 -3.10 11.41
N ASP A 119 16.98 -3.50 12.59
CA ASP A 119 18.31 -4.08 12.83
C ASP A 119 18.25 -5.47 13.47
N GLY A 120 17.04 -6.01 13.67
CA GLY A 120 16.82 -7.36 14.17
C GLY A 120 17.45 -8.42 13.28
N GLN A 121 18.17 -9.36 13.90
CA GLN A 121 18.83 -10.45 13.20
C GLN A 121 17.80 -11.46 12.71
N VAL A 122 17.98 -11.95 11.49
CA VAL A 122 17.11 -13.00 10.93
C VAL A 122 17.46 -14.32 11.62
N SER A 123 16.53 -14.83 12.43
CA SER A 123 16.70 -16.08 13.16
C SER A 123 16.13 -17.29 12.42
N GLY A 124 15.29 -17.08 11.41
CA GLY A 124 14.77 -18.18 10.58
C GLY A 124 13.57 -17.79 9.72
N SER A 125 12.85 -18.82 9.26
CA SER A 125 11.59 -18.68 8.53
C SER A 125 10.52 -19.60 9.10
N VAL A 126 9.25 -19.20 9.00
CA VAL A 126 8.11 -20.04 9.37
C VAL A 126 7.66 -20.92 8.20
N GLU A 127 6.97 -22.03 8.50
CA GLU A 127 6.45 -23.00 7.52
C GLU A 127 5.55 -22.34 6.46
N GLY A 128 4.71 -21.38 6.87
CA GLY A 128 3.82 -20.64 5.96
C GLY A 128 4.50 -19.56 5.12
N GLY A 129 5.83 -19.44 5.18
CA GLY A 129 6.59 -18.36 4.54
C GLY A 129 6.55 -17.07 5.36
N GLY A 130 7.73 -16.63 5.82
CA GLY A 130 7.88 -15.39 6.56
C GLY A 130 9.16 -15.37 7.38
N VAL A 131 9.80 -14.21 7.49
CA VAL A 131 11.10 -14.07 8.17
C VAL A 131 10.90 -13.78 9.65
N LEU A 132 11.52 -14.60 10.50
CA LEU A 132 11.62 -14.34 11.94
C LEU A 132 12.81 -13.43 12.20
N ARG A 133 12.56 -12.36 12.97
CA ARG A 133 13.57 -11.39 13.40
C ARG A 133 13.62 -11.31 14.90
N GLU A 134 14.82 -11.25 15.43
CA GLU A 134 15.08 -11.18 16.87
C GLU A 134 15.96 -9.98 17.20
N TYR A 135 15.66 -9.33 18.31
CA TYR A 135 16.46 -8.26 18.88
C TYR A 135 16.46 -8.43 20.40
N THR A 136 17.65 -8.45 20.97
CA THR A 136 17.88 -8.65 22.40
C THR A 136 18.61 -7.44 22.94
N GLU A 137 18.07 -6.86 24.01
CA GLU A 137 18.67 -5.72 24.70
C GLU A 137 18.72 -5.96 26.21
N GLN A 138 19.67 -5.33 26.88
CA GLN A 138 19.76 -5.32 28.33
C GLN A 138 18.98 -4.12 28.87
N VAL A 139 18.02 -4.37 29.75
CA VAL A 139 17.23 -3.32 30.41
C VAL A 139 17.80 -3.09 31.80
N PRO A 140 18.15 -1.85 32.18
CA PRO A 140 18.65 -1.57 33.52
C PRO A 140 17.56 -1.80 34.57
N VAL A 141 17.96 -2.42 35.69
CA VAL A 141 17.07 -2.57 36.86
C VAL A 141 16.88 -1.19 37.48
N ARG A 142 15.63 -0.76 37.61
CA ARG A 142 15.30 0.45 38.37
C ARG A 142 15.54 0.14 39.85
N GLN A 143 16.51 0.83 40.47
CA GLN A 143 16.76 0.81 41.91
C GLN A 143 15.65 1.59 42.64
#